data_AF-A0A5C3N4Y7-F1
#
_entry.id   AF-A0A5C3N4Y7-F1
#
_cell.length_a   1.000
_cell.length_b   1.000
_cell.length_c   1.000
_cell.angle_alpha   90.00
_cell.angle_beta   90.00
_cell.angle_gamma   90.00
#
_symmetry.space_group_name_H-M   'P 1'
#
loop_
_entity.id
_entity.type
_entity.pdbx_description
1 polymer ?
#
loop_
_entity_poly.entity_id
_entity_poly.type
_entity_poly.pdbx_seq_one_letter_code
_entity_poly.pdbx_strand_id
1 'polypeptide(L)'
;MVLTELPSELIQNVFAWLTWKELLACQKVCKLFCTIVQSTTHLQYTIELAVSGYVHGAPDGHASAAELLANLRRHQDAWKDPAIDRAEIIEVEYDSGRPSSGPFTRYEIHDDVLVVLRRKGQLQHTHTFNSLDVMLLNCKNRSFPSWTLDFDREYTGLAFDPAQDLLILRDEGVEQQG
;
A
#
# COMPACT_ATOMS: atom_id res chain seq x y z
N MET A 1 35.92 -9.03 32.72
CA MET A 1 35.46 -7.75 32.13
C MET A 1 33.95 -7.80 32.11
N VAL A 2 33.29 -7.07 33.00
CA VAL A 2 31.84 -7.15 33.14
C VAL A 2 31.24 -6.00 32.32
N LEU A 3 30.38 -6.31 31.33
CA LEU A 3 29.79 -5.30 30.44
C LEU A 3 29.04 -4.19 31.21
N THR A 4 28.61 -4.47 32.45
CA THR A 4 27.91 -3.54 33.34
C THR A 4 28.82 -2.46 33.95
N GLU A 5 30.14 -2.60 33.82
CA GLU A 5 31.12 -1.59 34.28
C GLU A 5 31.38 -0.51 33.23
N LEU A 6 30.90 -0.70 32.00
CA LEU A 6 31.02 0.29 30.93
C LEU A 6 30.03 1.44 31.12
N PRO A 7 30.39 2.67 30.71
CA PRO A 7 29.45 3.78 30.55
C PRO A 7 28.25 3.37 29.67
N SER A 8 27.08 3.91 30.01
CA SER A 8 25.83 3.55 29.36
C SER A 8 25.84 3.82 27.85
N GLU A 9 26.57 4.83 27.41
CA GLU A 9 26.74 5.25 26.02
C GLU A 9 27.48 4.19 25.21
N LEU A 10 28.48 3.53 25.81
CA LEU A 10 29.20 2.45 25.15
C LEU A 10 28.34 1.20 25.04
N ILE A 11 27.56 0.88 26.07
CA ILE A 11 26.62 -0.23 26.04
C ILE A 11 25.54 0.02 24.98
N GLN A 12 25.02 1.25 24.89
CA GLN A 12 24.08 1.66 23.84
C GLN A 12 24.66 1.48 22.44
N ASN A 13 25.90 1.91 22.21
CA ASN A 13 26.58 1.73 20.94
C ASN A 13 26.77 0.25 20.59
N VAL A 14 27.11 -0.61 21.56
CA VAL A 14 27.18 -2.06 21.34
C VAL A 14 25.80 -2.62 20.96
N PHE A 15 24.76 -2.20 21.67
CA PHE A 15 23.38 -2.64 21.42
C PHE A 15 22.85 -2.19 20.06
N ALA A 16 23.33 -1.07 19.51
CA ALA A 16 22.94 -0.61 18.18
C ALA A 16 23.31 -1.58 17.05
N TRP A 17 24.26 -2.50 17.29
CA TRP A 17 24.65 -3.55 16.33
C TRP A 17 23.87 -4.85 16.49
N LEU A 18 23.01 -4.96 17.51
CA LEU A 18 22.23 -6.16 17.77
C LEU A 18 20.92 -6.16 16.98
N THR A 19 20.46 -7.36 16.63
CA THR A 19 19.11 -7.56 16.09
C THR A 19 18.05 -7.32 17.16
N TRP A 20 16.80 -7.03 16.75
CA TRP A 20 15.69 -6.84 17.68
C TRP A 20 15.47 -8.04 18.61
N LYS A 21 15.70 -9.28 18.15
CA LYS A 21 15.57 -10.50 18.96
C LYS A 21 16.62 -10.54 20.07
N GLU A 22 17.85 -10.17 19.74
CA GLU A 22 18.96 -10.10 20.69
C GLU A 22 18.73 -8.98 21.70
N LEU A 23 18.21 -7.82 21.27
CA LEU A 23 17.84 -6.73 22.17
C LEU A 23 16.79 -7.16 23.20
N LEU A 24 15.76 -7.90 22.78
CA LEU A 24 14.76 -8.47 23.70
C LEU A 24 15.37 -9.49 24.67
N ALA A 25 16.38 -10.25 24.24
CA ALA A 25 17.12 -11.13 25.13
C ALA A 25 17.95 -10.33 26.15
N CYS A 26 18.64 -9.27 25.72
CA CYS A 26 19.41 -8.37 26.59
C CYS A 26 18.54 -7.73 27.69
N GLN A 27 17.30 -7.34 27.38
CA GLN A 27 16.36 -6.83 28.37
C GLN A 27 16.08 -7.81 29.52
N LYS A 28 16.18 -9.12 29.26
CA LYS A 28 15.94 -10.17 30.27
C LYS A 28 17.18 -10.50 31.11
N VAL A 29 18.36 -9.98 30.76
CA VAL A 29 19.62 -10.28 31.46
C VAL A 29 19.69 -9.55 32.79
N CYS A 30 19.49 -8.22 32.80
CA CYS A 30 19.55 -7.42 34.02
C CYS A 30 18.77 -6.10 33.90
N LYS A 31 18.52 -5.46 35.05
CA LYS A 31 17.79 -4.18 35.11
C LYS A 31 18.49 -3.07 34.32
N LEU A 32 19.81 -3.00 34.36
CA LEU A 32 20.59 -1.99 33.63
C LEU A 32 20.35 -2.09 32.11
N PHE A 33 20.43 -3.30 31.55
CA PHE A 33 20.22 -3.51 30.11
C PHE A 33 18.77 -3.23 29.73
N CYS A 34 17.83 -3.66 30.57
CA CYS A 34 16.41 -3.33 30.39
C CYS A 34 16.20 -1.81 30.33
N THR A 35 16.75 -1.07 31.29
CA THR A 35 16.70 0.41 31.32
C THR A 35 17.32 1.00 30.06
N ILE A 36 18.51 0.56 29.65
CA ILE A 36 19.19 1.10 28.47
C ILE A 36 18.33 0.90 27.21
N VAL A 37 17.86 -0.32 26.95
CA VAL A 37 17.02 -0.59 25.77
C VAL A 37 15.73 0.23 25.81
N GLN A 38 15.13 0.42 27.00
CA GLN A 38 13.92 1.21 27.18
C GLN A 38 14.17 2.73 27.17
N SER A 39 15.36 3.24 27.45
CA SER A 39 15.64 4.67 27.42
C SER A 39 16.15 5.15 26.06
N THR A 40 16.70 4.25 25.25
CA THR A 40 17.34 4.61 23.97
C THR A 40 16.36 4.49 22.81
N THR A 41 15.95 5.64 22.27
CA THR A 41 14.96 5.76 21.21
C THR A 41 15.27 4.92 19.96
N HIS A 42 16.52 4.88 19.52
CA HIS A 42 16.92 4.09 18.35
C HIS A 42 16.73 2.58 18.57
N LEU A 43 17.00 2.08 19.78
CA LEU A 43 16.80 0.66 20.12
C LEU A 43 15.30 0.32 20.21
N GLN A 44 14.50 1.21 20.81
CA GLN A 44 13.04 1.07 20.81
C GLN A 44 12.47 1.04 19.39
N TYR A 45 12.92 1.97 18.53
CA TYR A 45 12.52 2.01 17.13
C TYR A 45 12.82 0.71 16.41
N THR A 46 14.03 0.17 16.58
CA THR A 46 14.43 -1.12 15.97
C THR A 46 13.49 -2.26 16.37
N ILE A 47 13.09 -2.31 17.66
CA ILE A 47 12.17 -3.33 18.16
C ILE A 47 10.76 -3.12 17.61
N GLU A 48 10.21 -1.91 17.71
CA GLU A 48 8.84 -1.62 17.27
C GLU A 48 8.67 -1.78 15.76
N LEU A 49 9.67 -1.40 14.97
CA LEU A 49 9.66 -1.58 13.53
C LEU A 49 9.54 -3.05 13.16
N ALA A 50 10.33 -3.91 13.83
CA ALA A 50 10.29 -5.35 13.62
C ALA A 50 8.98 -5.99 14.08
N VAL A 51 8.42 -5.56 15.22
CA VAL A 51 7.11 -6.03 15.70
C VAL A 51 5.99 -5.67 14.73
N SER A 52 6.11 -4.53 14.04
CA SER A 52 5.15 -4.09 13.01
C SER A 52 5.27 -4.84 11.68
N GLY A 53 6.32 -5.65 11.51
CA GLY A 53 6.63 -6.27 10.22
C GLY A 53 7.15 -5.29 9.16
N TYR A 54 7.56 -4.08 9.55
CA TYR A 54 8.14 -3.11 8.62
C TYR A 54 9.65 -3.29 8.50
N VAL A 55 10.18 -2.87 7.35
CA VAL A 55 11.62 -2.75 7.10
C VAL A 55 11.96 -1.26 7.07
N HIS A 56 13.13 -0.90 7.58
CA HIS A 56 13.59 0.49 7.48
C HIS A 56 13.79 0.83 6.00
N GLY A 57 13.10 1.87 5.53
CA GLY A 57 13.20 2.32 4.15
C GLY A 57 14.59 2.87 3.80
N ALA A 58 14.80 3.16 2.52
CA ALA A 58 15.97 3.92 2.09
C ALA A 58 16.06 5.24 2.89
N PRO A 59 17.27 5.75 3.18
CA PRO A 59 17.48 6.96 3.98
C PRO A 59 17.08 8.22 3.21
N ASP A 60 15.79 8.34 2.90
CA ASP A 60 15.21 9.45 2.18
C ASP A 60 14.73 10.49 3.20
N GLY A 61 15.69 11.04 3.96
CA GLY A 61 15.44 12.19 4.82
C GLY A 61 16.09 12.15 6.20
N HIS A 62 16.38 13.35 6.72
CA HIS A 62 17.00 13.64 8.01
C HIS A 62 16.09 13.37 9.23
N ALA A 63 15.16 12.42 9.16
CA ALA A 63 14.27 12.12 10.28
C ALA A 63 15.07 11.49 11.42
N SER A 64 15.02 12.11 12.59
CA SER A 64 15.61 11.58 13.80
C SER A 64 14.92 10.27 14.22
N ALA A 65 15.62 9.40 14.95
CA ALA A 65 15.03 8.18 15.50
C ALA A 65 13.77 8.44 16.35
N ALA A 66 13.69 9.62 16.99
CA ALA A 66 12.52 10.03 17.76
C ALA A 66 11.31 10.34 16.87
N GLU A 67 11.51 11.05 15.77
CA GLU A 67 10.45 11.32 14.80
C GLU A 67 9.97 10.03 14.13
N LEU A 68 10.91 9.15 13.76
CA LEU A 68 10.59 7.85 13.17
C LEU A 68 9.76 6.98 14.13
N LEU A 69 10.15 6.90 15.40
CA LEU A 69 9.40 6.16 16.42
C LEU A 69 8.02 6.76 16.68
N ALA A 70 7.92 8.09 16.78
CA ALA A 70 6.64 8.77 16.98
C ALA A 70 5.69 8.56 15.79
N ASN A 71 6.21 8.61 14.57
CA ASN A 71 5.45 8.34 13.36
C ASN A 71 4.98 6.89 13.29
N LEU A 72 5.85 5.94 13.62
CA LEU A 72 5.51 4.52 13.67
C LEU A 72 4.37 4.25 14.66
N ARG A 73 4.47 4.76 15.88
CA ARG A 73 3.42 4.62 16.91
C ARG A 73 2.11 5.25 16.47
N ARG A 74 2.15 6.48 15.94
CA ARG A 74 0.96 7.15 15.39
C ARG A 74 0.30 6.32 14.30
N HIS A 75 1.11 5.74 13.42
CA HIS A 75 0.61 4.88 12.34
C HIS A 75 -0.04 3.62 12.91
N GLN A 76 0.63 2.90 13.81
CA GLN A 76 0.07 1.72 14.47
C GLN A 76 -1.25 2.02 15.21
N ASP A 77 -1.32 3.13 15.92
CA ASP A 77 -2.51 3.49 16.69
C ASP A 77 -3.68 3.85 15.76
N ALA A 78 -3.42 4.54 14.65
CA ALA A 78 -4.43 4.79 13.62
C ALA A 78 -4.96 3.50 12.97
N TRP A 79 -4.16 2.43 12.92
CA TRP A 79 -4.60 1.13 12.42
C TRP A 79 -5.37 0.29 13.46
N LYS A 80 -5.08 0.45 14.75
CA LYS A 80 -5.78 -0.28 15.83
C LYS A 80 -7.21 0.20 16.01
N ASP A 81 -7.42 1.50 15.88
CA ASP A 81 -8.73 2.15 15.96
C ASP A 81 -8.87 3.11 14.78
N PRO A 82 -9.21 2.59 13.58
CA PRO A 82 -9.35 3.43 12.41
C PRO A 82 -10.56 4.34 12.62
N ALA A 83 -10.29 5.62 12.83
CA ALA A 83 -11.29 6.66 12.81
C ALA A 83 -11.78 6.86 11.37
N ILE A 84 -12.55 5.90 10.86
CA ILE A 84 -13.22 5.98 9.56
C ILE A 84 -14.27 7.08 9.68
N ASP A 85 -13.88 8.30 9.32
CA ASP A 85 -14.73 9.48 9.32
C ASP A 85 -15.48 9.66 8.00
N ARG A 86 -15.13 8.85 6.98
CA ARG A 86 -15.64 8.96 5.62
C ARG A 86 -15.91 7.60 5.00
N ALA A 87 -17.12 7.46 4.50
CA ALA A 87 -17.52 6.38 3.61
C ALA A 87 -18.29 7.03 2.44
N GLU A 88 -17.87 6.77 1.22
CA GLU A 88 -18.53 7.27 0.01
C GLU A 88 -18.91 6.11 -0.89
N ILE A 89 -20.09 6.21 -1.48
CA ILE A 89 -20.60 5.24 -2.44
C ILE A 89 -20.39 5.85 -3.81
N ILE A 90 -19.60 5.17 -4.64
CA ILE A 90 -19.41 5.52 -6.04
C ILE A 90 -20.42 4.72 -6.84
N GLU A 91 -21.44 5.41 -7.37
CA GLU A 91 -22.37 4.79 -8.29
C GLU A 91 -21.69 4.61 -9.64
N VAL A 92 -21.51 3.35 -10.03
CA VAL A 92 -21.04 3.01 -11.37
C VAL A 92 -22.26 2.98 -12.28
N GLU A 93 -22.41 4.00 -13.12
CA GLU A 93 -23.56 4.15 -14.01
C GLU A 93 -23.69 2.95 -14.95
N TYR A 94 -24.86 2.30 -14.90
CA TYR A 94 -25.23 1.20 -15.76
C TYR A 94 -25.85 1.75 -17.05
N ASP A 95 -25.29 1.43 -18.21
CA ASP A 95 -25.96 1.75 -19.48
C ASP A 95 -27.18 0.83 -19.65
N SER A 96 -28.35 1.33 -19.23
CA SER A 96 -29.63 0.60 -19.25
C SER A 96 -30.26 0.52 -20.64
N GLY A 97 -29.58 0.99 -21.69
CA GLY A 97 -30.12 1.16 -23.03
C GLY A 97 -30.32 -0.10 -23.88
N ARG A 98 -29.92 -1.31 -23.44
CA ARG A 98 -30.06 -2.54 -24.25
C ARG A 98 -30.52 -3.77 -23.47
N PRO A 99 -31.50 -4.54 -24.02
CA PRO A 99 -31.84 -5.86 -23.49
C PRO A 99 -30.83 -6.90 -24.01
N SER A 100 -30.62 -7.96 -23.22
CA SER A 100 -29.97 -9.23 -23.58
C SER A 100 -28.43 -9.31 -23.64
N SER A 101 -27.76 -9.00 -22.54
CA SER A 101 -26.83 -9.89 -21.83
C SER A 101 -26.43 -9.15 -20.55
N GLY A 102 -26.56 -9.75 -19.36
CA GLY A 102 -26.37 -9.05 -18.09
C GLY A 102 -25.06 -8.24 -17.98
N PRO A 103 -24.95 -7.31 -17.01
CA PRO A 103 -23.81 -6.41 -16.92
C PRO A 103 -22.50 -7.19 -16.82
N PHE A 104 -21.67 -7.08 -17.85
CA PHE A 104 -20.26 -7.35 -17.68
C PHE A 104 -19.58 -6.04 -17.28
N THR A 105 -19.81 -5.63 -16.03
CA THR A 105 -19.05 -4.55 -15.39
C THR A 105 -18.01 -5.21 -14.51
N ARG A 106 -16.75 -5.17 -14.94
CA ARG A 106 -15.61 -5.52 -14.09
C ARG A 106 -14.98 -4.23 -13.60
N TYR A 107 -14.46 -4.24 -12.40
CA TYR A 107 -13.67 -3.15 -11.87
C TYR A 107 -12.38 -3.70 -11.26
N GLU A 108 -11.34 -2.90 -11.34
CA GLU A 108 -10.05 -3.16 -10.72
C GLU A 108 -9.62 -1.90 -9.96
N ILE A 109 -8.99 -2.09 -8.81
CA ILE A 109 -8.48 -1.00 -7.98
C ILE A 109 -7.02 -1.28 -7.70
N HIS A 110 -6.16 -0.33 -8.04
CA HIS A 110 -4.76 -0.32 -7.63
C HIS A 110 -4.45 1.05 -7.03
N ASP A 111 -3.90 1.02 -5.81
CA ASP A 111 -3.64 2.21 -4.99
C ASP A 111 -4.86 3.13 -4.87
N ASP A 112 -4.80 4.31 -5.49
CA ASP A 112 -5.85 5.32 -5.49
C ASP A 112 -6.56 5.43 -6.84
N VAL A 113 -6.41 4.45 -7.73
CA VAL A 113 -7.04 4.44 -9.05
C VAL A 113 -8.05 3.30 -9.13
N LEU A 114 -9.31 3.66 -9.37
CA LEU A 114 -10.38 2.74 -9.74
C LEU A 114 -10.54 2.75 -11.26
N VAL A 115 -10.50 1.57 -11.86
CA VAL A 115 -10.79 1.38 -13.29
C VAL A 115 -12.04 0.52 -13.42
N VAL A 116 -13.00 0.99 -14.22
CA VAL A 116 -14.25 0.28 -14.53
C VAL A 116 -14.26 -0.08 -16.02
N LEU A 117 -14.35 -1.37 -16.32
CA LEU A 117 -14.44 -1.87 -17.68
C LEU A 117 -15.87 -1.73 -18.20
N ARG A 118 -16.03 -1.06 -19.35
CA ARG A 118 -17.30 -0.85 -20.03
C ARG A 118 -17.33 -1.47 -21.43
N ARG A 119 -18.54 -1.86 -21.82
CA ARG A 119 -18.87 -2.33 -23.18
C ARG A 119 -19.74 -1.26 -23.84
N LYS A 120 -19.19 -0.61 -24.87
CA LYS A 120 -19.86 0.44 -25.64
C LYS A 120 -20.23 -0.09 -27.02
N GLY A 121 -21.53 -0.09 -27.32
CA GLY A 121 -22.06 -0.59 -28.59
C GLY A 121 -22.26 -2.11 -28.62
N GLN A 122 -22.28 -2.69 -29.84
CA GLN A 122 -22.44 -4.12 -30.05
C GLN A 122 -21.06 -4.76 -30.27
N LEU A 123 -20.56 -5.45 -29.24
CA LEU A 123 -19.28 -6.17 -29.31
C LEU A 123 -19.50 -7.61 -29.80
N GLN A 124 -18.49 -8.15 -30.47
CA GLN A 124 -18.50 -9.50 -31.04
C GLN A 124 -18.39 -10.58 -29.96
N HIS A 125 -17.54 -10.36 -28.96
CA HIS A 125 -17.29 -11.36 -27.90
C HIS A 125 -18.00 -10.97 -26.61
N THR A 126 -18.49 -11.93 -25.82
CA THR A 126 -19.27 -11.68 -24.59
C THR A 126 -18.45 -11.24 -23.38
N HIS A 127 -17.14 -11.47 -23.40
CA HIS A 127 -16.23 -11.18 -22.28
C HIS A 127 -15.19 -10.10 -22.58
N THR A 128 -15.42 -9.34 -23.65
CA THR A 128 -14.57 -8.22 -24.04
C THR A 128 -15.06 -6.88 -23.49
N PHE A 129 -14.19 -5.88 -23.54
CA PHE A 129 -14.51 -4.48 -23.28
C PHE A 129 -13.81 -3.62 -24.35
N ASN A 130 -14.31 -2.41 -24.54
CA ASN A 130 -13.74 -1.43 -25.47
C ASN A 130 -13.77 -0.01 -24.89
N SER A 131 -14.05 0.13 -23.60
CA SER A 131 -14.05 1.40 -22.91
C SER A 131 -13.67 1.19 -21.44
N LEU A 132 -12.95 2.13 -20.85
CA LEU A 132 -12.58 2.14 -19.44
C LEU A 132 -12.97 3.48 -18.84
N ASP A 133 -13.67 3.48 -17.72
CA ASP A 133 -13.70 4.67 -16.86
C ASP A 133 -12.59 4.57 -15.84
N VAL A 134 -11.84 5.65 -15.71
CA VAL A 134 -10.78 5.78 -14.72
C VAL A 134 -11.21 6.83 -13.72
N MET A 135 -11.05 6.54 -12.43
CA MET A 135 -11.41 7.42 -11.33
C MET A 135 -10.28 7.46 -10.30
N LEU A 136 -9.84 8.68 -9.96
CA LEU A 136 -8.84 8.91 -8.91
C LEU A 136 -9.56 9.09 -7.57
N LEU A 137 -9.35 8.13 -6.67
CA LEU A 137 -9.95 8.05 -5.32
C LEU A 137 -9.25 8.98 -4.32
N ASN A 138 -7.98 9.28 -4.53
CA ASN A 138 -7.22 10.17 -3.66
C ASN A 138 -7.51 11.63 -4.02
N CYS A 139 -8.52 12.20 -3.37
CA CYS A 139 -8.82 13.62 -3.53
C CYS A 139 -9.17 14.31 -2.22
N LYS A 140 -8.41 15.39 -1.95
CA LYS A 140 -8.58 16.28 -0.79
C LYS A 140 -9.89 17.09 -0.84
N ASN A 141 -10.42 17.31 -2.05
CA ASN A 141 -11.54 18.23 -2.29
C ASN A 141 -12.90 17.56 -2.53
N ARG A 142 -13.05 16.27 -2.22
CA ARG A 142 -14.33 15.54 -2.33
C ARG A 142 -14.93 15.46 -3.74
N SER A 143 -14.14 15.75 -4.77
CA SER A 143 -14.43 15.41 -6.16
C SER A 143 -13.49 14.30 -6.56
N PHE A 144 -13.99 13.26 -7.22
CA PHE A 144 -13.16 12.23 -7.84
C PHE A 144 -12.95 12.58 -9.31
N PRO A 145 -11.75 13.06 -9.71
CA PRO A 145 -11.42 13.22 -11.11
C PRO A 145 -11.67 11.90 -11.82
N SER A 146 -12.46 11.96 -12.87
CA SER A 146 -12.77 10.79 -13.69
C SER A 146 -12.72 11.16 -15.16
N TRP A 147 -12.31 10.19 -15.97
CA TRP A 147 -12.31 10.29 -17.42
C TRP A 147 -12.55 8.90 -18.02
N THR A 148 -12.96 8.89 -19.28
CA THR A 148 -13.21 7.66 -20.04
C THR A 148 -12.16 7.51 -21.13
N LEU A 149 -11.63 6.30 -21.26
CA LEU A 149 -10.78 5.86 -22.37
C LEU A 149 -11.60 4.95 -23.27
N ASP A 150 -11.92 5.40 -24.47
CA ASP A 150 -12.56 4.58 -25.50
C ASP A 150 -11.52 3.98 -26.43
N PHE A 151 -11.74 2.74 -26.86
CA PHE A 151 -10.85 2.01 -27.74
C PHE A 151 -11.57 1.58 -29.02
N ASP A 152 -10.83 1.57 -30.13
CA ASP A 152 -11.33 1.13 -31.44
C ASP A 152 -11.46 -0.40 -31.57
N ARG A 153 -11.02 -1.15 -30.56
CA ARG A 153 -10.97 -2.62 -30.55
C ARG A 153 -11.44 -3.18 -29.22
N GLU A 154 -11.72 -4.48 -29.24
CA GLU A 154 -12.15 -5.27 -28.10
C GLU A 154 -10.94 -5.88 -27.38
N TYR A 155 -10.96 -5.88 -26.05
CA TYR A 155 -9.93 -6.49 -25.21
C TYR A 155 -10.57 -7.46 -24.21
N THR A 156 -9.86 -8.53 -23.85
CA THR A 156 -10.30 -9.56 -22.91
C THR A 156 -9.65 -9.44 -21.53
N GLY A 157 -8.58 -8.66 -21.41
CA GLY A 157 -7.86 -8.50 -20.16
C GLY A 157 -7.29 -7.10 -19.97
N LEU A 158 -7.12 -6.75 -18.70
CA LEU A 158 -6.56 -5.50 -18.21
C LEU A 158 -5.50 -5.85 -17.15
N ALA A 159 -4.43 -5.09 -17.12
CA ALA A 159 -3.57 -4.94 -15.95
C ALA A 159 -3.01 -3.52 -15.96
N PHE A 160 -2.82 -2.90 -14.80
CA PHE A 160 -2.24 -1.57 -14.73
C PHE A 160 -1.44 -1.35 -13.44
N ASP A 161 -0.47 -0.45 -13.52
CA ASP A 161 0.35 0.01 -12.39
C ASP A 161 0.44 1.54 -12.44
N PRO A 162 -0.34 2.25 -11.61
CA PRO A 162 -0.32 3.71 -11.55
C PRO A 162 1.05 4.29 -11.15
N ALA A 163 1.84 3.56 -10.34
CA ALA A 163 3.15 4.02 -9.90
C ALA A 163 4.18 4.04 -11.04
N GLN A 164 3.95 3.25 -12.09
CA GLN A 164 4.79 3.16 -13.29
C GLN A 164 4.18 3.83 -14.53
N ASP A 165 3.01 4.47 -14.39
CA ASP A 165 2.24 5.00 -15.52
C ASP A 165 2.02 3.95 -16.63
N LEU A 166 1.67 2.71 -16.21
CA LEU A 166 1.60 1.56 -17.10
C LEU A 166 0.17 1.01 -17.20
N LEU A 167 -0.30 0.85 -18.44
CA LEU A 167 -1.57 0.21 -18.78
C LEU A 167 -1.33 -0.90 -19.80
N ILE A 168 -1.75 -2.12 -19.49
CA ILE A 168 -1.64 -3.30 -20.35
C ILE A 168 -3.05 -3.76 -20.71
N LEU A 169 -3.31 -3.83 -22.01
CA LEU A 169 -4.55 -4.37 -22.57
C LEU A 169 -4.23 -5.67 -23.29
N ARG A 170 -4.99 -6.73 -22.99
CA ARG A 170 -4.85 -8.03 -23.63
C ARG A 170 -5.97 -8.25 -24.62
N ASP A 171 -5.60 -8.57 -25.85
CA ASP A 171 -6.51 -9.06 -26.89
C ASP A 171 -6.37 -10.58 -27.03
N GLU A 172 -7.46 -11.28 -27.37
CA GLU A 172 -7.36 -12.66 -27.83
C GLU A 172 -6.94 -12.61 -29.31
N GLY A 173 -5.64 -12.73 -29.56
CA GLY A 173 -5.09 -12.66 -30.91
C GLY A 173 -5.84 -13.61 -31.84
N VAL A 174 -6.28 -13.09 -32.98
CA VAL A 174 -6.82 -13.91 -34.08
C VAL A 174 -5.70 -14.88 -34.50
N GLU A 175 -5.88 -16.17 -34.25
CA GLU A 175 -5.09 -17.19 -34.93
C GLU A 175 -5.29 -16.99 -36.43
N GLN A 176 -4.31 -16.42 -37.12
CA GLN A 176 -4.28 -16.40 -38.57
C GLN A 176 -4.11 -17.85 -39.03
N GLN A 177 -5.23 -18.53 -39.31
CA GLN A 177 -5.21 -19.78 -40.07
C GLN A 177 -4.66 -19.45 -41.46
N GLY A 178 -3.44 -19.93 -41.73
CA GLY A 178 -2.77 -19.85 -43.02
C GLY A 178 -3.36 -20.78 -44.07
#